data_AF-A0A2G5V3I6-F1
#
_entry.id   AF-A0A2G5V3I6-F1
#
_cell.length_a   1.000
_cell.length_b   1.000
_cell.length_c   1.000
_cell.angle_alpha   90.00
_cell.angle_beta   90.00
_cell.angle_gamma   90.00
#
_symmetry.space_group_name_H-M   'P 1'
#
loop_
_entity.id
_entity.type
_entity.pdbx_description
1 polymer ?
#
loop_
_entity_poly.entity_id
_entity_poly.type
_entity_poly.pdbx_seq_one_letter_code
_entity_poly.pdbx_strand_id
1 'polypeptide(L)'
;MRYYDLKEKSKEVKNDLKLMISIGGPEYSENFSSLIVDPVKRKMLITNISKFIEKTGSDGIDISWKWPKQSEKSAYSSFFKELRNDMKLQQKQHLISVLVPPVDIGRWEAGFDFNEILKYVDFFNVFTMYYYGPWANQSGALVGPTAPLCKTCPEERKNFNIDHTLDYYIQKTGEPEKLNMVIPFFARLWKNVGDPVEPYQFGIRWAEMKDGKAEGNPYMSRWTMKNEGWDTWGMQWDNKTQTSFLHNPEKRTYLSLETKDSIEEKMNYADYKKLGGIWIWSVDMGDETNCLLKYVYSYNQKGKAQISKETLNSAPKTACSTIEKTSKAVLKSSPEKRVIGYYSENEYTEITTDQLQKLTHVVFAYIQMNSDGSLEFKNDHIKNRFFDLKNKSKSVSKTMVSFGAEESSSYFDMVLKQLEKSRGR
;
A
#
# COMPACT_ATOMS: atom_id res chain seq x y z
N MET A 1 26.19 23.91 -24.34
CA MET A 1 26.09 23.35 -22.96
C MET A 1 24.65 23.11 -22.49
N ARG A 2 23.66 23.99 -22.72
CA ARG A 2 22.28 23.80 -22.20
C ARG A 2 21.41 22.70 -22.85
N TYR A 3 21.70 22.25 -24.07
CA TYR A 3 20.91 21.22 -24.75
C TYR A 3 21.19 19.79 -24.25
N TYR A 4 22.43 19.51 -23.81
CA TYR A 4 22.80 18.21 -23.26
C TYR A 4 22.31 18.00 -21.81
N ASP A 5 22.24 19.07 -21.01
CA ASP A 5 21.67 19.03 -19.65
C ASP A 5 20.16 18.75 -19.63
N LEU A 6 19.41 19.21 -20.65
CA LEU A 6 17.99 18.89 -20.80
C LEU A 6 17.78 17.44 -21.22
N LYS A 7 18.68 16.87 -22.04
CA LYS A 7 18.62 15.47 -22.48
C LYS A 7 18.99 14.48 -21.36
N GLU A 8 19.89 14.85 -20.46
CA GLU A 8 20.19 14.06 -19.26
C GLU A 8 19.10 14.18 -18.18
N LYS A 9 18.40 15.32 -18.09
CA LYS A 9 17.21 15.48 -17.23
C LYS A 9 15.92 14.92 -17.85
N SER A 10 15.92 14.60 -19.14
CA SER A 10 14.81 13.96 -19.86
C SER A 10 15.07 12.48 -20.14
N LYS A 11 15.80 11.76 -19.27
CA LYS A 11 15.79 10.28 -19.33
C LYS A 11 14.35 9.83 -19.09
N GLU A 12 13.67 9.55 -20.19
CA GLU A 12 12.31 9.04 -20.30
C GLU A 12 12.18 7.78 -19.42
N VAL A 13 11.57 7.94 -18.24
CA VAL A 13 11.19 6.79 -17.40
C VAL A 13 9.75 6.49 -17.72
N LYS A 14 9.48 5.67 -18.74
CA LYS A 14 8.14 5.13 -19.01
C LYS A 14 7.53 4.62 -17.70
N ASN A 15 6.60 5.36 -17.11
CA ASN A 15 5.91 4.92 -15.92
C ASN A 15 4.82 3.95 -16.37
N ASP A 16 5.15 2.66 -16.37
CA ASP A 16 4.23 1.58 -16.73
C ASP A 16 3.28 1.29 -15.55
N LEU A 17 2.54 2.33 -15.14
CA LEU A 17 1.55 2.26 -14.06
C LEU A 17 0.50 1.20 -14.39
N LYS A 18 0.33 0.22 -13.50
CA LYS A 18 -0.70 -0.81 -13.62
C LYS A 18 -1.97 -0.41 -12.89
N LEU A 19 -3.08 -0.33 -13.60
CA LEU A 19 -4.40 -0.10 -13.04
C LEU A 19 -5.05 -1.43 -12.68
N MET A 20 -5.29 -1.67 -11.40
CA MET A 20 -5.97 -2.87 -10.91
C MET A 20 -7.27 -2.50 -10.20
N ILE A 21 -8.14 -3.49 -10.05
CA ILE A 21 -9.38 -3.40 -9.27
C ILE A 21 -9.33 -4.40 -8.13
N SER A 22 -9.91 -4.08 -6.97
CA SER A 22 -10.01 -5.00 -5.83
C SER A 22 -11.46 -5.41 -5.60
N ILE A 23 -11.69 -6.71 -5.41
CA ILE A 23 -12.99 -7.24 -4.93
C ILE A 23 -12.83 -7.73 -3.49
N GLY A 24 -13.88 -7.56 -2.69
CA GLY A 24 -13.87 -7.93 -1.27
C GLY A 24 -13.69 -6.73 -0.35
N GLY A 25 -12.70 -6.81 0.53
CA GLY A 25 -12.50 -5.81 1.57
C GLY A 25 -13.43 -5.99 2.76
N PRO A 26 -13.48 -5.01 3.68
CA PRO A 26 -14.30 -5.09 4.87
C PRO A 26 -15.81 -5.16 4.57
N GLU A 27 -16.27 -4.56 3.47
CA GLU A 27 -17.70 -4.47 3.13
C GLU A 27 -18.19 -5.61 2.22
N TYR A 28 -17.34 -6.19 1.35
CA TYR A 28 -17.81 -7.13 0.31
C TYR A 28 -17.21 -8.54 0.42
N SER A 29 -16.73 -8.93 1.60
CA SER A 29 -16.16 -10.28 1.80
C SER A 29 -17.19 -11.38 2.06
N GLU A 30 -18.45 -11.03 2.35
CA GLU A 30 -19.50 -11.98 2.77
C GLU A 30 -19.84 -13.04 1.72
N ASN A 31 -19.76 -12.69 0.44
CA ASN A 31 -20.14 -13.57 -0.66
C ASN A 31 -19.03 -14.54 -1.09
N PHE A 32 -17.77 -14.34 -0.67
CA PHE A 32 -16.66 -15.19 -1.11
C PHE A 32 -16.86 -16.66 -0.76
N SER A 33 -17.25 -16.95 0.48
CA SER A 33 -17.40 -18.33 0.96
C SER A 33 -18.34 -19.12 0.05
N SER A 34 -19.55 -18.62 -0.17
CA SER A 34 -20.57 -19.32 -0.96
C SER A 34 -20.22 -19.43 -2.45
N LEU A 35 -19.49 -18.45 -2.98
CA LEU A 35 -19.05 -18.43 -4.38
C LEU A 35 -17.83 -19.31 -4.64
N ILE A 36 -16.90 -19.41 -3.69
CA ILE A 36 -15.63 -20.14 -3.86
C ILE A 36 -15.81 -21.63 -3.58
N VAL A 37 -16.57 -22.01 -2.54
CA VAL A 37 -16.69 -23.43 -2.14
C VAL A 37 -17.45 -24.27 -3.16
N ASP A 38 -18.41 -23.66 -3.87
CA ASP A 38 -19.21 -24.29 -4.93
C ASP A 38 -18.48 -24.17 -6.29
N PRO A 39 -18.07 -25.28 -6.93
CA PRO A 39 -17.34 -25.24 -8.21
C PRO A 39 -18.08 -24.54 -9.35
N VAL A 40 -19.42 -24.63 -9.40
CA VAL A 40 -20.22 -24.00 -10.47
C VAL A 40 -20.22 -22.49 -10.27
N LYS A 41 -20.50 -22.04 -9.04
CA LYS A 41 -20.46 -20.61 -8.70
C LYS A 41 -19.06 -20.02 -8.82
N ARG A 42 -18.03 -20.79 -8.45
CA ARG A 42 -16.63 -20.37 -8.57
C ARG A 42 -16.27 -20.08 -10.02
N LYS A 43 -16.68 -20.96 -10.95
CA LYS A 43 -16.49 -20.75 -12.39
C LYS A 43 -17.26 -19.54 -12.92
N MET A 44 -18.48 -19.31 -12.43
CA MET A 44 -19.25 -18.10 -12.76
C MET A 44 -18.53 -16.83 -12.29
N LEU A 45 -18.06 -16.81 -11.04
CA LEU A 45 -17.30 -15.68 -10.50
C LEU A 45 -16.03 -15.41 -11.32
N ILE A 46 -15.27 -16.44 -11.67
CA ILE A 46 -14.07 -16.31 -12.53
C ILE A 46 -14.43 -15.67 -13.87
N THR A 47 -15.50 -16.14 -14.51
CA THR A 47 -15.98 -15.58 -15.78
C THR A 47 -16.37 -14.10 -15.63
N ASN A 48 -17.03 -13.74 -14.53
CA ASN A 48 -17.44 -12.38 -14.25
C ASN A 48 -16.25 -11.46 -13.93
N ILE A 49 -15.23 -11.94 -13.22
CA ILE A 49 -13.97 -11.24 -13.00
C ILE A 49 -13.33 -10.90 -14.35
N SER A 50 -13.15 -11.89 -15.23
CA SER A 50 -12.53 -11.67 -16.54
C SER A 50 -13.31 -10.65 -17.39
N LYS A 51 -14.63 -10.76 -17.45
CA LYS A 51 -15.50 -9.77 -18.13
C LYS A 51 -15.38 -8.37 -17.53
N PHE A 52 -15.28 -8.27 -16.20
CA PHE A 52 -15.21 -6.96 -15.54
C PHE A 52 -13.85 -6.31 -15.74
N ILE A 53 -12.74 -7.07 -15.69
CA ILE A 53 -11.40 -6.59 -16.06
C ILE A 53 -11.41 -6.04 -17.49
N GLU A 54 -12.03 -6.76 -18.43
CA GLU A 54 -12.18 -6.28 -19.82
C GLU A 54 -12.99 -5.00 -19.93
N LYS A 55 -14.19 -4.98 -19.34
CA LYS A 55 -15.09 -3.81 -19.33
C LYS A 55 -14.38 -2.57 -18.76
N THR A 56 -13.61 -2.77 -17.71
CA THR A 56 -12.88 -1.69 -17.04
C THR A 56 -11.55 -1.37 -17.70
N GLY A 57 -11.01 -2.24 -18.56
CA GLY A 57 -9.67 -2.11 -19.13
C GLY A 57 -8.58 -2.07 -18.06
N SER A 58 -8.76 -2.85 -17.00
CA SER A 58 -7.79 -2.97 -15.90
C SER A 58 -6.69 -3.97 -16.27
N ASP A 59 -5.49 -3.76 -15.76
CA ASP A 59 -4.33 -4.63 -15.92
C ASP A 59 -4.35 -5.84 -14.97
N GLY A 60 -5.24 -5.86 -13.98
CA GLY A 60 -5.32 -6.97 -13.02
C GLY A 60 -6.41 -6.85 -11.96
N ILE A 61 -6.43 -7.85 -11.09
CA ILE A 61 -7.40 -8.01 -10.00
C ILE A 61 -6.67 -8.27 -8.68
N ASP A 62 -7.14 -7.63 -7.62
CA ASP A 62 -6.76 -7.89 -6.24
C ASP A 62 -7.90 -8.62 -5.53
N ILE A 63 -7.59 -9.76 -4.91
CA ILE A 63 -8.56 -10.56 -4.16
C ILE A 63 -8.38 -10.27 -2.66
N SER A 64 -9.31 -9.51 -2.11
CA SER A 64 -9.27 -9.04 -0.72
C SER A 64 -10.29 -9.76 0.19
N TRP A 65 -10.26 -11.10 0.22
CA TRP A 65 -11.14 -11.89 1.10
C TRP A 65 -10.67 -11.86 2.56
N LYS A 66 -11.46 -11.24 3.45
CA LYS A 66 -11.19 -11.16 4.89
C LYS A 66 -12.21 -11.95 5.73
N TRP A 67 -11.89 -13.13 6.27
CA TRP A 67 -10.80 -14.03 5.88
C TRP A 67 -11.39 -15.43 5.63
N PRO A 68 -10.81 -16.22 4.71
CA PRO A 68 -11.23 -17.60 4.50
C PRO A 68 -11.05 -18.44 5.77
N LYS A 69 -11.96 -19.39 5.98
CA LYS A 69 -11.85 -20.39 7.05
C LYS A 69 -10.89 -21.50 6.63
N GLN A 70 -10.31 -22.19 7.62
CA GLN A 70 -9.46 -23.35 7.37
C GLN A 70 -10.14 -24.43 6.50
N SER A 71 -11.46 -24.62 6.65
CA SER A 71 -12.25 -25.55 5.83
C SER A 71 -12.33 -25.16 4.35
N GLU A 72 -12.04 -23.91 4.01
CA GLU A 72 -12.18 -23.35 2.66
C GLU A 72 -10.83 -23.27 1.93
N LYS A 73 -9.73 -23.62 2.62
CA LYS A 73 -8.35 -23.55 2.13
C LYS A 73 -8.13 -24.19 0.75
N SER A 74 -8.67 -25.39 0.55
CA SER A 74 -8.52 -26.12 -0.73
C SER A 74 -9.33 -25.50 -1.86
N ALA A 75 -10.56 -25.05 -1.56
CA ALA A 75 -11.43 -24.39 -2.53
C ALA A 75 -10.83 -23.04 -2.96
N TYR A 76 -10.23 -22.30 -2.03
CA TYR A 76 -9.58 -21.04 -2.35
C TYR A 76 -8.33 -21.22 -3.21
N SER A 77 -7.55 -22.27 -2.96
CA SER A 77 -6.42 -22.64 -3.82
C SER A 77 -6.87 -23.01 -5.24
N SER A 78 -7.96 -23.77 -5.34
CA SER A 78 -8.59 -24.11 -6.62
C SER A 78 -9.06 -22.87 -7.38
N PHE A 79 -9.63 -21.89 -6.68
CA PHE A 79 -10.04 -20.61 -7.27
C PHE A 79 -8.89 -19.89 -7.98
N PHE A 80 -7.73 -19.74 -7.34
CA PHE A 80 -6.59 -19.07 -7.98
C PHE A 80 -6.02 -19.85 -9.15
N LYS A 81 -5.97 -21.19 -9.04
CA LYS A 81 -5.56 -22.05 -10.15
C LYS A 81 -6.47 -21.88 -11.35
N GLU A 82 -7.78 -21.97 -11.15
CA GLU A 82 -8.79 -21.84 -12.20
C GLU A 82 -8.79 -20.42 -12.80
N LEU A 83 -8.69 -19.38 -11.96
CA LEU A 83 -8.62 -17.98 -12.40
C LEU A 83 -7.39 -17.73 -13.29
N ARG A 84 -6.21 -18.18 -12.86
CA ARG A 84 -4.99 -18.02 -13.67
C ARG A 84 -5.09 -18.78 -14.99
N ASN A 85 -5.70 -19.96 -15.00
CA ASN A 85 -5.89 -20.74 -16.22
C ASN A 85 -6.87 -20.06 -17.18
N ASP A 86 -7.97 -19.49 -16.69
CA ASP A 86 -8.92 -18.71 -17.51
C ASP A 86 -8.21 -17.52 -18.19
N MET A 87 -7.42 -16.75 -17.43
CA MET A 87 -6.64 -15.63 -17.98
C MET A 87 -5.63 -16.07 -19.04
N LYS A 88 -4.95 -17.22 -18.83
CA LYS A 88 -4.02 -17.80 -19.82
C LYS A 88 -4.73 -18.23 -21.10
N LEU A 89 -5.91 -18.85 -20.99
CA LEU A 89 -6.71 -19.27 -22.15
C LEU A 89 -7.15 -18.07 -23.00
N GLN A 90 -7.42 -16.93 -22.36
CA GLN A 90 -7.73 -15.68 -23.04
C GLN A 90 -6.48 -14.98 -23.63
N GLN A 91 -5.29 -15.57 -23.48
CA GLN A 91 -3.99 -15.00 -23.88
C GLN A 91 -3.72 -13.63 -23.22
N LYS A 92 -4.19 -13.44 -21.99
CA LYS A 92 -4.04 -12.18 -21.26
C LYS A 92 -3.04 -12.33 -20.12
N GLN A 93 -2.19 -11.34 -19.98
CA GLN A 93 -1.20 -11.24 -18.91
C GLN A 93 -1.72 -10.32 -17.79
N HIS A 94 -2.93 -10.58 -17.30
CA HIS A 94 -3.46 -9.81 -16.17
C HIS A 94 -2.76 -10.19 -14.87
N LEU A 95 -2.54 -9.19 -14.02
CA LEU A 95 -1.99 -9.37 -12.69
C LEU A 95 -3.05 -9.92 -11.73
N ILE A 96 -2.63 -10.79 -10.82
CA ILE A 96 -3.43 -11.28 -9.70
C ILE A 96 -2.66 -11.01 -8.41
N SER A 97 -3.23 -10.20 -7.54
CA SER A 97 -2.76 -10.04 -6.16
C SER A 97 -3.75 -10.57 -5.15
N VAL A 98 -3.25 -10.92 -3.97
CA VAL A 98 -4.08 -11.41 -2.87
C VAL A 98 -3.72 -10.68 -1.60
N LEU A 99 -4.74 -10.24 -0.86
CA LEU A 99 -4.55 -9.73 0.49
C LEU A 99 -4.46 -10.91 1.47
N VAL A 100 -3.38 -10.95 2.26
CA VAL A 100 -3.15 -11.98 3.27
C VAL A 100 -3.13 -11.38 4.68
N PRO A 101 -3.59 -12.10 5.71
CA PRO A 101 -3.84 -11.54 7.05
C PRO A 101 -2.56 -11.23 7.84
N PRO A 102 -2.66 -10.52 8.98
CA PRO A 102 -1.67 -10.65 10.03
C PRO A 102 -1.70 -12.08 10.61
N VAL A 103 -0.58 -12.52 11.18
CA VAL A 103 -0.43 -13.89 11.70
C VAL A 103 -0.60 -13.92 13.22
N ASP A 104 -0.96 -15.07 13.76
CA ASP A 104 -1.24 -15.30 15.19
C ASP A 104 -2.41 -14.47 15.75
N ILE A 105 -3.17 -13.80 14.89
CA ILE A 105 -4.38 -13.06 15.24
C ILE A 105 -5.57 -13.82 14.66
N GLY A 106 -6.34 -14.48 15.55
CA GLY A 106 -7.56 -15.20 15.16
C GLY A 106 -7.34 -16.44 14.27
N ARG A 107 -6.08 -16.85 14.04
CA ARG A 107 -5.68 -17.94 13.11
C ARG A 107 -6.20 -17.75 11.68
N TRP A 108 -6.32 -16.50 11.22
CA TRP A 108 -6.86 -16.18 9.90
C TRP A 108 -5.99 -16.74 8.76
N GLU A 109 -4.69 -16.89 8.98
CA GLU A 109 -3.76 -17.48 8.03
C GLU A 109 -4.05 -18.96 7.74
N ALA A 110 -4.80 -19.65 8.59
CA ALA A 110 -5.15 -21.07 8.41
C ALA A 110 -6.05 -21.34 7.20
N GLY A 111 -6.76 -20.32 6.69
CA GLY A 111 -7.59 -20.41 5.49
C GLY A 111 -6.82 -20.41 4.16
N PHE A 112 -5.49 -20.33 4.21
CA PHE A 112 -4.67 -20.17 3.02
C PHE A 112 -3.71 -21.36 2.83
N ASP A 113 -3.54 -21.78 1.58
CA ASP A 113 -2.41 -22.59 1.16
C ASP A 113 -1.41 -21.71 0.42
N PHE A 114 -0.54 -21.03 1.16
CA PHE A 114 0.35 -20.03 0.58
C PHE A 114 1.22 -20.62 -0.55
N ASN A 115 1.73 -21.84 -0.39
CA ASN A 115 2.58 -22.49 -1.39
C ASN A 115 1.82 -22.88 -2.65
N GLU A 116 0.55 -23.29 -2.53
CA GLU A 116 -0.27 -23.57 -3.71
C GLU A 116 -0.72 -22.27 -4.40
N ILE A 117 -1.19 -21.28 -3.63
CA ILE A 117 -1.68 -20.01 -4.17
C ILE A 117 -0.58 -19.25 -4.90
N LEU A 118 0.65 -19.22 -4.36
CA LEU A 118 1.79 -18.48 -4.92
C LEU A 118 2.21 -18.92 -6.34
N LYS A 119 1.80 -20.12 -6.77
CA LYS A 119 2.01 -20.62 -8.13
C LYS A 119 1.14 -19.90 -9.17
N TYR A 120 0.05 -19.28 -8.73
CA TYR A 120 -0.97 -18.72 -9.62
C TYR A 120 -1.13 -17.21 -9.49
N VAL A 121 -0.54 -16.60 -8.47
CA VAL A 121 -0.63 -15.15 -8.23
C VAL A 121 0.72 -14.47 -8.41
N ASP A 122 0.69 -13.18 -8.72
CA ASP A 122 1.90 -12.40 -8.97
C ASP A 122 2.55 -11.93 -7.67
N PHE A 123 1.74 -11.53 -6.69
CA PHE A 123 2.24 -11.09 -5.38
C PHE A 123 1.17 -11.09 -4.29
N PHE A 124 1.61 -11.07 -3.04
CA PHE A 124 0.79 -10.88 -1.85
C PHE A 124 0.93 -9.47 -1.29
N ASN A 125 -0.22 -8.85 -1.00
CA ASN A 125 -0.29 -7.66 -0.17
C ASN A 125 -0.53 -8.10 1.27
N VAL A 126 0.48 -7.95 2.13
CA VAL A 126 0.42 -8.46 3.51
C VAL A 126 -0.21 -7.42 4.42
N PHE A 127 -1.31 -7.79 5.10
CA PHE A 127 -2.08 -6.91 6.00
C PHE A 127 -1.35 -6.72 7.34
N THR A 128 -0.24 -5.98 7.29
CA THR A 128 0.63 -5.66 8.42
C THR A 128 0.24 -4.34 9.10
N MET A 129 -1.05 -4.15 9.35
CA MET A 129 -1.60 -3.01 10.08
C MET A 129 -2.82 -3.44 10.90
N TYR A 130 -3.39 -2.49 11.65
CA TYR A 130 -4.54 -2.67 12.55
C TYR A 130 -4.20 -3.55 13.77
N TYR A 131 -2.92 -3.61 14.14
CA TYR A 131 -2.49 -4.28 15.37
C TYR A 131 -3.04 -3.59 16.62
N TYR A 132 -3.22 -2.25 16.56
CA TYR A 132 -3.86 -1.44 17.60
C TYR A 132 -4.93 -0.53 16.96
N GLY A 133 -6.06 -0.35 17.64
CA GLY A 133 -7.13 0.59 17.29
C GLY A 133 -8.10 0.80 18.47
N PRO A 134 -8.89 1.89 18.50
CA PRO A 134 -9.94 2.10 19.50
C PRO A 134 -11.15 1.21 19.18
N TRP A 135 -10.93 -0.11 19.29
CA TRP A 135 -11.92 -1.11 18.95
C TRP A 135 -13.08 -1.12 19.96
N ALA A 136 -14.28 -1.44 19.49
CA ALA A 136 -15.49 -1.56 20.31
C ALA A 136 -15.51 -2.88 21.13
N ASN A 137 -14.38 -3.30 21.68
CA ASN A 137 -14.20 -4.46 22.54
C ASN A 137 -12.91 -4.29 23.39
N GLN A 138 -12.63 -5.25 24.28
CA GLN A 138 -11.49 -5.19 25.20
C GLN A 138 -10.11 -5.03 24.52
N SER A 139 -9.95 -5.46 23.27
CA SER A 139 -8.70 -5.25 22.55
C SER A 139 -8.42 -3.78 22.23
N GLY A 140 -9.45 -2.91 22.31
CA GLY A 140 -9.32 -1.47 22.15
C GLY A 140 -8.75 -0.74 23.37
N ALA A 141 -8.70 -1.38 24.53
CA ALA A 141 -8.12 -0.81 25.75
C ALA A 141 -6.60 -0.60 25.64
N LEU A 142 -5.93 -1.35 24.76
CA LEU A 142 -4.52 -1.14 24.45
C LEU A 142 -4.36 -0.11 23.34
N VAL A 143 -3.75 1.01 23.70
CA VAL A 143 -3.40 2.12 22.81
C VAL A 143 -2.00 1.87 22.26
N GLY A 144 -1.83 2.06 20.96
CA GLY A 144 -0.54 1.85 20.31
C GLY A 144 -0.57 2.18 18.83
N PRO A 145 0.54 1.96 18.12
CA PRO A 145 0.65 2.28 16.70
C PRO A 145 -0.19 1.35 15.83
N THR A 146 -0.70 1.87 14.70
CA THR A 146 -1.48 1.08 13.74
C THR A 146 -0.67 -0.07 13.11
N ALA A 147 0.62 0.17 12.86
CA ALA A 147 1.51 -0.72 12.13
C ALA A 147 2.93 -0.66 12.74
N PRO A 148 3.13 -1.18 13.96
CA PRO A 148 4.45 -1.29 14.59
C PRO A 148 5.38 -2.12 13.73
N LEU A 149 6.59 -1.60 13.47
CA LEU A 149 7.58 -2.33 12.69
C LEU A 149 8.11 -3.53 13.49
N CYS A 150 8.39 -3.30 14.77
CA CYS A 150 9.08 -4.24 15.64
C CYS A 150 8.24 -4.68 16.85
N LYS A 151 8.80 -5.61 17.64
CA LYS A 151 8.16 -6.20 18.84
C LYS A 151 7.48 -5.14 19.71
N THR A 152 6.25 -5.42 20.12
CA THR A 152 5.47 -4.53 20.98
C THR A 152 5.34 -5.09 22.41
N CYS A 153 4.66 -4.33 23.26
CA CYS A 153 4.26 -4.74 24.60
C CYS A 153 2.72 -4.60 24.76
N PRO A 154 2.11 -5.20 25.79
CA PRO A 154 2.71 -6.16 26.75
C PRO A 154 3.09 -7.48 26.05
N GLU A 155 3.72 -8.42 26.77
CA GLU A 155 4.29 -9.66 26.19
C GLU A 155 3.26 -10.49 25.41
N GLU A 156 1.97 -10.42 25.76
CA GLU A 156 0.87 -11.06 25.04
C GLU A 156 0.67 -10.52 23.61
N ARG A 157 1.11 -9.28 23.37
CA ARG A 157 1.06 -8.63 22.05
C ARG A 157 2.40 -8.62 21.33
N LYS A 158 3.44 -9.28 21.85
CA LYS A 158 4.78 -9.23 21.26
C LYS A 158 4.84 -9.50 19.75
N ASN A 159 3.98 -10.38 19.24
CA ASN A 159 3.91 -10.80 17.84
C ASN A 159 3.04 -9.87 16.96
N PHE A 160 2.42 -8.85 17.54
CA PHE A 160 1.50 -7.95 16.87
C PHE A 160 2.28 -6.83 16.17
N ASN A 161 3.16 -7.23 15.24
CA ASN A 161 4.06 -6.33 14.52
C ASN A 161 4.35 -6.83 13.09
N ILE A 162 4.87 -5.90 12.27
CA ILE A 162 5.23 -6.13 10.87
C ILE A 162 6.33 -7.20 10.75
N ASP A 163 7.38 -7.15 11.58
CA ASP A 163 8.54 -8.03 11.49
C ASP A 163 8.17 -9.50 11.65
N HIS A 164 7.43 -9.82 12.71
CA HIS A 164 6.91 -11.16 12.96
C HIS A 164 6.02 -11.68 11.83
N THR A 165 5.07 -10.86 11.37
CA THR A 165 4.16 -11.25 10.28
C THR A 165 4.92 -11.50 8.98
N LEU A 166 5.85 -10.64 8.60
CA LEU A 166 6.60 -10.83 7.36
C LEU A 166 7.58 -12.00 7.46
N ASP A 167 8.21 -12.23 8.61
CA ASP A 167 9.08 -13.39 8.80
C ASP A 167 8.32 -14.71 8.67
N TYR A 168 7.10 -14.77 9.20
CA TYR A 168 6.21 -15.90 8.94
C TYR A 168 6.02 -16.11 7.43
N TYR A 169 5.64 -15.07 6.69
CA TYR A 169 5.38 -15.20 5.25
C TYR A 169 6.62 -15.57 4.47
N ILE A 170 7.76 -14.95 4.75
CA ILE A 170 9.04 -15.25 4.11
C ILE A 170 9.44 -16.70 4.37
N GLN A 171 9.30 -17.19 5.61
CA GLN A 171 9.58 -18.58 5.94
C GLN A 171 8.60 -19.55 5.25
N LYS A 172 7.32 -19.16 5.14
CA LYS A 172 6.31 -20.01 4.49
C LYS A 172 6.48 -20.09 2.99
N THR A 173 6.77 -18.99 2.32
CA THR A 173 6.80 -18.92 0.85
C THR A 173 8.19 -19.09 0.25
N GLY A 174 9.25 -18.66 0.93
CA GLY A 174 10.60 -18.59 0.38
C GLY A 174 10.80 -17.54 -0.73
N GLU A 175 9.79 -16.70 -1.02
CA GLU A 175 9.77 -15.73 -2.12
C GLU A 175 9.47 -14.31 -1.59
N PRO A 176 10.40 -13.67 -0.86
CA PRO A 176 10.20 -12.33 -0.31
C PRO A 176 9.87 -11.28 -1.38
N GLU A 177 10.39 -11.42 -2.60
CA GLU A 177 10.15 -10.56 -3.75
C GLU A 177 8.70 -10.56 -4.25
N LYS A 178 7.86 -11.49 -3.77
CA LYS A 178 6.41 -11.50 -4.00
C LYS A 178 5.60 -10.91 -2.84
N LEU A 179 6.23 -10.46 -1.77
CA LEU A 179 5.54 -9.89 -0.61
C LEU A 179 5.60 -8.37 -0.64
N ASN A 180 4.48 -7.71 -0.35
CA ASN A 180 4.41 -6.26 -0.18
C ASN A 180 3.91 -5.90 1.23
N MET A 181 4.64 -5.04 1.93
CA MET A 181 4.28 -4.54 3.27
C MET A 181 3.36 -3.32 3.17
N VAL A 182 2.46 -3.11 4.15
CA VAL A 182 1.58 -1.94 4.14
C VAL A 182 2.22 -0.70 4.78
N ILE A 183 1.94 0.48 4.22
CA ILE A 183 2.14 1.77 4.87
C ILE A 183 0.78 2.48 4.99
N PRO A 184 0.21 2.62 6.20
CA PRO A 184 -1.07 3.27 6.41
C PRO A 184 -0.93 4.80 6.38
N PHE A 185 -1.64 5.46 5.46
CA PHE A 185 -1.59 6.92 5.33
C PHE A 185 -2.57 7.66 6.24
N PHE A 186 -3.55 6.95 6.80
CA PHE A 186 -4.50 7.51 7.75
C PHE A 186 -3.91 7.65 9.17
N ALA A 187 -4.60 8.43 10.00
CA ALA A 187 -4.35 8.61 11.42
C ALA A 187 -5.34 7.78 12.25
N ARG A 188 -4.90 7.38 13.45
CA ARG A 188 -5.75 6.78 14.48
C ARG A 188 -5.73 7.63 15.73
N LEU A 189 -6.91 7.93 16.25
CA LEU A 189 -7.08 8.74 17.45
C LEU A 189 -7.71 7.88 18.56
N TRP A 190 -7.18 7.98 19.77
CA TRP A 190 -7.81 7.50 21.01
C TRP A 190 -8.12 8.67 21.93
N LYS A 191 -9.16 8.48 22.75
CA LYS A 191 -9.55 9.33 23.87
C LYS A 191 -9.48 8.53 25.18
N ASN A 192 -9.55 9.25 26.31
CA ASN A 192 -9.43 8.71 27.66
C ASN A 192 -8.16 7.87 27.88
N VAL A 193 -7.06 8.31 27.27
CA VAL A 193 -5.77 7.64 27.38
C VAL A 193 -5.18 7.89 28.77
N GLY A 194 -4.81 6.81 29.43
CA GLY A 194 -4.18 6.76 30.73
C GLY A 194 -2.70 6.39 30.62
N ASP A 195 -2.21 5.67 31.62
CA ASP A 195 -0.79 5.43 31.84
C ASP A 195 -0.11 4.51 30.81
N PRO A 196 1.22 4.61 30.66
CA PRO A 196 1.98 3.65 29.86
C PRO A 196 1.84 2.23 30.40
N VAL A 197 1.85 1.25 29.49
CA VAL A 197 1.77 -0.17 29.86
C VAL A 197 3.03 -0.63 30.57
N GLU A 198 4.20 -0.19 30.11
CA GLU A 198 5.49 -0.49 30.73
C GLU A 198 6.17 0.81 31.21
N PRO A 199 6.89 0.77 32.34
CA PRO A 199 7.73 1.89 32.77
C PRO A 199 8.70 2.31 31.66
N TYR A 200 8.82 3.62 31.43
CA TYR A 200 9.72 4.22 30.44
C TYR A 200 9.44 3.86 28.96
N GLN A 201 8.31 3.20 28.65
CA GLN A 201 7.83 3.04 27.27
C GLN A 201 6.52 3.81 27.06
N PHE A 202 6.60 4.93 26.36
CA PHE A 202 5.48 5.87 26.26
C PHE A 202 4.56 5.63 25.07
N GLY A 203 5.00 4.85 24.08
CA GLY A 203 4.26 4.58 22.84
C GLY A 203 3.14 3.54 22.97
N ILE A 204 3.08 2.79 24.08
CA ILE A 204 1.99 1.85 24.34
C ILE A 204 1.36 2.21 25.68
N ARG A 205 0.04 2.42 25.69
CA ARG A 205 -0.71 2.95 26.85
C ARG A 205 -2.01 2.19 27.05
N TRP A 206 -2.63 2.40 28.20
CA TRP A 206 -4.00 2.01 28.45
C TRP A 206 -4.98 3.12 28.07
N ALA A 207 -6.14 2.76 27.52
CA ALA A 207 -7.31 3.62 27.42
C ALA A 207 -8.37 3.15 28.40
N GLU A 208 -8.99 4.12 29.07
CA GLU A 208 -10.18 3.87 29.87
C GLU A 208 -11.35 3.52 28.95
N MET A 209 -11.99 2.39 29.24
CA MET A 209 -13.12 1.88 28.48
C MET A 209 -14.42 2.48 29.01
N LYS A 210 -15.22 3.10 28.13
CA LYS A 210 -16.58 3.56 28.45
C LYS A 210 -17.60 2.59 27.86
N ASP A 211 -18.52 2.11 28.68
CA ASP A 211 -19.53 1.11 28.30
C ASP A 211 -18.93 -0.11 27.57
N GLY A 212 -17.75 -0.55 28.03
CA GLY A 212 -17.03 -1.69 27.45
C GLY A 212 -16.35 -1.43 26.11
N LYS A 213 -16.22 -0.16 25.69
CA LYS A 213 -15.64 0.24 24.40
C LYS A 213 -14.58 1.34 24.57
N ALA A 214 -13.55 1.27 23.73
CA ALA A 214 -12.59 2.36 23.63
C ALA A 214 -13.20 3.51 22.81
N GLU A 215 -12.95 4.75 23.22
CA GLU A 215 -13.37 5.93 22.48
C GLU A 215 -12.24 6.43 21.58
N GLY A 216 -12.57 6.84 20.36
CA GLY A 216 -11.59 7.32 19.41
C GLY A 216 -12.10 7.30 17.98
N ASN A 217 -11.20 7.60 17.05
CA ASN A 217 -11.44 7.42 15.64
C ASN A 217 -10.45 6.36 15.10
N PRO A 218 -10.93 5.16 14.73
CA PRO A 218 -10.06 4.11 14.21
C PRO A 218 -9.55 4.39 12.81
N TYR A 219 -10.12 5.36 12.10
CA TYR A 219 -9.83 5.58 10.70
C TYR A 219 -10.10 7.03 10.30
N MET A 220 -9.07 7.86 10.42
CA MET A 220 -9.17 9.29 10.17
C MET A 220 -8.21 9.67 9.03
N SER A 221 -8.73 10.21 7.92
CA SER A 221 -7.85 10.78 6.89
C SER A 221 -7.07 11.97 7.46
N ARG A 222 -5.89 12.27 6.91
CA ARG A 222 -5.10 13.42 7.39
C ARG A 222 -5.78 14.76 7.18
N TRP A 223 -6.64 14.84 6.17
CA TRP A 223 -7.48 16.01 5.94
C TRP A 223 -8.50 16.19 7.07
N THR A 224 -9.24 15.13 7.41
CA THR A 224 -10.20 15.16 8.53
C THR A 224 -9.50 15.49 9.83
N MET A 225 -8.36 14.86 10.10
CA MET A 225 -7.53 15.14 11.27
C MET A 225 -7.21 16.64 11.39
N LYS A 226 -6.69 17.25 10.32
CA LYS A 226 -6.35 18.68 10.29
C LYS A 226 -7.58 19.58 10.49
N ASN A 227 -8.69 19.27 9.83
CA ASN A 227 -9.93 20.07 9.92
C ASN A 227 -10.60 19.98 11.29
N GLU A 228 -10.47 18.85 11.97
CA GLU A 228 -10.89 18.69 13.36
C GLU A 228 -9.93 19.35 14.36
N GLY A 229 -8.86 20.00 13.89
CA GLY A 229 -7.92 20.75 14.72
C GLY A 229 -6.86 19.88 15.41
N TRP A 230 -6.64 18.66 14.92
CA TRP A 230 -5.52 17.83 15.37
C TRP A 230 -4.26 18.20 14.57
N ASP A 231 -3.28 18.78 15.25
CA ASP A 231 -1.94 18.97 14.68
C ASP A 231 -1.02 17.79 15.01
N THR A 232 0.11 17.75 14.31
CA THR A 232 1.17 16.75 14.49
C THR A 232 2.43 17.38 15.08
N TRP A 233 2.31 18.55 15.72
CA TRP A 233 3.45 19.20 16.35
C TRP A 233 3.88 18.43 17.60
N GLY A 234 5.18 18.19 17.73
CA GLY A 234 5.72 17.44 18.86
C GLY A 234 5.44 15.94 18.82
N MET A 235 5.19 15.36 17.64
CA MET A 235 5.18 13.91 17.46
C MET A 235 6.44 13.29 18.10
N GLN A 236 6.21 12.27 18.89
CA GLN A 236 7.18 11.51 19.65
C GLN A 236 7.56 10.25 18.87
N TRP A 237 8.78 9.76 19.11
CA TRP A 237 9.30 8.54 18.51
C TRP A 237 9.39 7.43 19.55
N ASP A 238 8.83 6.26 19.24
CA ASP A 238 8.99 5.06 20.05
C ASP A 238 10.05 4.14 19.43
N ASN A 239 11.24 4.09 20.03
CA ASN A 239 12.36 3.26 19.56
C ASN A 239 12.06 1.76 19.61
N LYS A 240 11.13 1.28 20.46
CA LYS A 240 10.82 -0.14 20.53
C LYS A 240 9.99 -0.60 19.33
N THR A 241 8.94 0.14 18.99
CA THR A 241 8.07 -0.20 17.84
C THR A 241 8.53 0.41 16.52
N GLN A 242 9.45 1.40 16.56
CA GLN A 242 9.93 2.19 15.43
C GLN A 242 8.78 2.92 14.72
N THR A 243 7.96 3.58 15.55
CA THR A 243 6.78 4.32 15.10
C THR A 243 6.69 5.67 15.78
N SER A 244 5.89 6.54 15.16
CA SER A 244 5.60 7.85 15.70
C SER A 244 4.21 7.92 16.32
N PHE A 245 4.08 8.71 17.38
CA PHE A 245 2.81 8.97 18.05
C PHE A 245 2.81 10.34 18.72
N LEU A 246 1.63 10.85 19.08
CA LEU A 246 1.50 12.05 19.89
C LEU A 246 0.53 11.77 21.03
N HIS A 247 1.02 11.84 22.27
CA HIS A 247 0.20 11.71 23.46
C HIS A 247 0.03 13.07 24.14
N ASN A 248 -1.21 13.49 24.36
CA ASN A 248 -1.54 14.68 25.15
C ASN A 248 -2.13 14.24 26.51
N PRO A 249 -1.38 14.38 27.62
CA PRO A 249 -1.84 13.94 28.93
C PRO A 249 -2.99 14.79 29.49
N GLU A 250 -3.02 16.09 29.20
CA GLU A 250 -4.08 16.99 29.68
C GLU A 250 -5.42 16.68 29.00
N LYS A 251 -5.40 16.49 27.67
CA LYS A 251 -6.59 16.13 26.89
C LYS A 251 -6.90 14.62 26.94
N ARG A 252 -6.01 13.80 27.51
CA ARG A 252 -6.09 12.33 27.53
C ARG A 252 -6.28 11.74 26.13
N THR A 253 -5.52 12.23 25.15
CA THR A 253 -5.62 11.78 23.75
C THR A 253 -4.32 11.18 23.25
N TYR A 254 -4.42 10.24 22.30
CA TYR A 254 -3.28 9.65 21.62
C TYR A 254 -3.55 9.57 20.13
N LEU A 255 -2.61 10.07 19.33
CA LEU A 255 -2.66 10.08 17.89
C LEU A 255 -1.51 9.24 17.33
N SER A 256 -1.82 8.26 16.48
CA SER A 256 -0.81 7.49 15.73
C SER A 256 -1.00 7.68 14.24
N LEU A 257 0.11 7.96 13.56
CA LEU A 257 0.19 8.07 12.10
C LEU A 257 1.63 7.83 11.63
N GLU A 258 1.79 7.54 10.35
CA GLU A 258 3.12 7.45 9.74
C GLU A 258 3.78 8.83 9.56
N THR A 259 5.07 8.94 9.85
CA THR A 259 5.88 10.12 9.57
C THR A 259 6.91 9.79 8.48
N LYS A 260 7.73 10.78 8.10
CA LYS A 260 8.86 10.49 7.19
C LYS A 260 9.81 9.48 7.82
N ASP A 261 10.07 9.61 9.12
CA ASP A 261 10.99 8.73 9.85
C ASP A 261 10.46 7.30 9.93
N SER A 262 9.17 7.11 10.25
CA SER A 262 8.59 5.76 10.28
C SER A 262 8.50 5.12 8.90
N ILE A 263 8.27 5.91 7.85
CA ILE A 263 8.31 5.43 6.46
C ILE A 263 9.75 5.08 6.06
N GLU A 264 10.75 5.88 6.44
CA GLU A 264 12.16 5.59 6.17
C GLU A 264 12.57 4.25 6.76
N GLU A 265 12.27 4.01 8.04
CA GLU A 265 12.55 2.73 8.71
C GLU A 265 11.85 1.55 8.02
N LYS A 266 10.59 1.73 7.61
CA LYS A 266 9.83 0.72 6.88
C LYS A 266 10.40 0.44 5.48
N MET A 267 10.84 1.47 4.76
CA MET A 267 11.46 1.30 3.45
C MET A 267 12.83 0.61 3.57
N ASN A 268 13.66 1.03 4.54
CA ASN A 268 14.92 0.36 4.89
C ASN A 268 14.69 -1.12 5.24
N TYR A 269 13.65 -1.41 6.01
CA TYR A 269 13.26 -2.76 6.37
C TYR A 269 12.80 -3.59 5.16
N ALA A 270 12.02 -3.01 4.25
CA ALA A 270 11.59 -3.67 3.03
C ALA A 270 12.77 -4.01 2.09
N ASP A 271 13.81 -3.18 2.07
CA ASP A 271 15.07 -3.48 1.40
C ASP A 271 15.83 -4.61 2.10
N TYR A 272 15.97 -4.53 3.42
CA TYR A 272 16.66 -5.55 4.22
C TYR A 272 16.05 -6.94 4.06
N LYS A 273 14.72 -7.07 4.18
CA LYS A 273 14.01 -8.35 4.00
C LYS A 273 13.83 -8.73 2.52
N LYS A 274 14.35 -7.93 1.58
CA LYS A 274 14.25 -8.16 0.13
C LYS A 274 12.80 -8.29 -0.37
N LEU A 275 11.89 -7.53 0.24
CA LEU A 275 10.48 -7.55 -0.14
C LEU A 275 10.29 -7.10 -1.60
N GLY A 276 9.21 -7.53 -2.22
CA GLY A 276 8.87 -7.06 -3.56
C GLY A 276 8.42 -5.61 -3.62
N GLY A 277 7.96 -5.06 -2.49
CA GLY A 277 7.61 -3.65 -2.38
C GLY A 277 6.75 -3.32 -1.18
N ILE A 278 5.99 -2.24 -1.33
CA ILE A 278 5.01 -1.77 -0.37
C ILE A 278 3.65 -1.56 -1.03
N TRP A 279 2.61 -1.53 -0.21
CA TRP A 279 1.31 -1.02 -0.59
C TRP A 279 0.85 0.06 0.39
N ILE A 280 0.14 1.07 -0.11
CA ILE A 280 -0.28 2.24 0.65
C ILE A 280 -1.78 2.16 0.86
N TRP A 281 -2.21 2.26 2.11
CA TRP A 281 -3.63 2.29 2.46
C TRP A 281 -3.99 3.60 3.19
N SER A 282 -4.67 4.53 2.55
CA SER A 282 -4.88 4.66 1.11
C SER A 282 -4.38 6.01 0.62
N VAL A 283 -4.11 6.14 -0.68
CA VAL A 283 -3.43 7.31 -1.25
C VAL A 283 -4.24 8.60 -1.05
N ASP A 284 -5.56 8.47 -1.13
CA ASP A 284 -6.57 9.50 -0.90
C ASP A 284 -6.73 9.93 0.57
N MET A 285 -6.10 9.21 1.51
CA MET A 285 -6.02 9.62 2.93
C MET A 285 -4.73 10.31 3.32
N GLY A 286 -3.83 10.46 2.34
CA GLY A 286 -2.54 11.11 2.50
C GLY A 286 -2.63 12.58 2.89
N ASP A 287 -1.46 13.19 3.06
CA ASP A 287 -1.37 14.62 3.36
C ASP A 287 -1.65 15.47 2.12
N GLU A 288 -2.25 16.65 2.29
CA GLU A 288 -2.62 17.56 1.19
C GLU A 288 -1.45 17.87 0.24
N THR A 289 -0.22 17.88 0.76
CA THR A 289 0.98 18.21 -0.01
C THR A 289 1.62 17.01 -0.72
N ASN A 290 1.06 15.81 -0.54
CA ASN A 290 1.62 14.53 -0.97
C ASN A 290 3.06 14.29 -0.49
N CYS A 291 3.47 14.90 0.63
CA CYS A 291 4.83 14.82 1.15
C CYS A 291 5.24 13.37 1.46
N LEU A 292 4.33 12.56 2.01
CA LEU A 292 4.67 11.15 2.29
C LEU A 292 4.85 10.34 1.01
N LEU A 293 3.93 10.49 0.05
CA LEU A 293 4.04 9.78 -1.23
C LEU A 293 5.28 10.24 -2.01
N LYS A 294 5.58 11.55 -2.00
CA LYS A 294 6.83 12.12 -2.55
C LYS A 294 8.06 11.53 -1.88
N TYR A 295 8.02 11.32 -0.57
CA TYR A 295 9.11 10.72 0.17
C TYR A 295 9.34 9.26 -0.26
N VAL A 296 8.28 8.44 -0.27
CA VAL A 296 8.33 7.04 -0.77
C VAL A 296 8.89 6.99 -2.19
N TYR A 297 8.38 7.83 -3.09
CA TYR A 297 8.86 7.92 -4.46
C TYR A 297 10.34 8.28 -4.53
N SER A 298 10.75 9.31 -3.80
CA SER A 298 12.15 9.77 -3.77
C SER A 298 13.09 8.69 -3.24
N TYR A 299 12.67 7.93 -2.23
CA TYR A 299 13.40 6.78 -1.71
C TYR A 299 13.61 5.72 -2.80
N ASN A 300 12.53 5.32 -3.49
CA ASN A 300 12.60 4.30 -4.55
C ASN A 300 13.49 4.76 -5.74
N GLN A 301 13.45 6.05 -6.09
CA GLN A 301 14.31 6.63 -7.14
C GLN A 301 15.79 6.70 -6.72
N LYS A 302 16.10 6.93 -5.43
CA LYS A 302 17.49 6.88 -4.94
C LYS A 302 18.08 5.47 -5.06
N GLY A 303 17.28 4.43 -4.77
CA GLY A 303 17.66 3.04 -5.03
C GLY A 303 18.09 2.83 -6.49
N LYS A 304 17.33 3.37 -7.46
CA LYS A 304 17.70 3.34 -8.89
C LYS A 304 19.04 4.02 -9.20
N ALA A 305 19.32 5.16 -8.57
CA ALA A 305 20.55 5.91 -8.82
C ALA A 305 21.79 5.21 -8.24
N GLN A 306 21.68 4.57 -7.08
CA GLN A 306 22.78 3.81 -6.47
C GLN A 306 23.12 2.53 -7.26
N ILE A 307 22.17 1.95 -7.99
CA ILE A 307 22.44 0.84 -8.94
C ILE A 307 23.45 1.27 -10.05
N SER A 308 23.59 2.58 -10.32
CA SER A 308 24.52 3.11 -11.34
C SER A 308 25.91 3.49 -10.82
N LYS A 309 26.15 3.42 -9.50
CA LYS A 309 27.45 3.74 -8.88
C LYS A 309 27.73 2.78 -7.73
N GLU A 310 28.61 1.80 -7.97
CA GLU A 310 29.14 0.95 -6.90
C GLU A 310 29.89 1.81 -5.88
N THR A 311 29.32 1.97 -4.68
CA THR A 311 30.10 2.38 -3.51
C THR A 311 29.61 1.60 -2.30
N LEU A 312 30.52 0.77 -1.78
CA LEU A 312 30.37 -0.01 -0.56
C LEU A 312 30.14 0.91 0.64
N ASN A 313 28.97 0.87 1.24
CA ASN A 313 28.76 1.31 2.62
C ASN A 313 27.99 0.24 3.39
N SER A 314 28.29 0.16 4.69
CA SER A 314 27.82 -0.85 5.64
C SER A 314 26.33 -1.16 5.54
N ALA A 315 25.97 -2.44 5.69
CA ALA A 315 24.58 -2.89 5.76
C ALA A 315 23.78 -2.07 6.80
N PRO A 316 22.57 -1.61 6.47
CA PRO A 316 21.73 -0.88 7.43
C PRO A 316 21.45 -1.79 8.63
N LYS A 317 21.68 -1.27 9.84
CA LYS A 317 21.21 -1.89 11.08
C LYS A 317 19.69 -1.98 10.98
N THR A 318 19.10 -3.15 11.20
CA THR A 318 17.64 -3.23 11.26
C THR A 318 17.13 -2.70 12.59
N ALA A 319 16.10 -1.88 12.50
CA ALA A 319 15.40 -1.24 13.60
C ALA A 319 14.90 -2.24 14.68
N CYS A 320 14.62 -3.49 14.29
CA CYS A 320 14.08 -4.53 15.18
C CYS A 320 15.14 -5.42 15.86
N SER A 321 16.43 -5.32 15.48
CA SER A 321 17.50 -6.10 16.11
C SER A 321 18.34 -5.24 17.06
N THR A 322 18.08 -5.38 18.36
CA THR A 322 19.08 -5.01 19.35
C THR A 322 20.15 -6.09 19.35
N ILE A 323 21.27 -5.81 18.67
CA ILE A 323 22.54 -6.57 18.72
C ILE A 323 22.45 -8.00 18.15
N GLU A 324 22.96 -8.21 16.93
CA GLU A 324 24.02 -9.22 16.71
C GLU A 324 24.75 -9.04 15.37
N LYS A 325 26.07 -8.90 15.49
CA LYS A 325 27.19 -9.13 14.58
C LYS A 325 27.00 -8.90 13.06
N THR A 326 27.82 -7.96 12.60
CA THR A 326 28.40 -7.85 11.25
C THR A 326 28.37 -9.14 10.43
N SER A 327 27.43 -9.22 9.50
CA SER A 327 27.67 -9.90 8.23
C SER A 327 27.73 -8.84 7.15
N LYS A 328 28.84 -8.82 6.39
CA LYS A 328 28.95 -8.02 5.17
C LYS A 328 28.06 -8.70 4.12
N ALA A 329 26.76 -8.42 4.17
CA ALA A 329 25.88 -8.74 3.06
C ALA A 329 26.24 -7.79 1.91
N VAL A 330 26.73 -8.35 0.82
CA VAL A 330 26.81 -7.66 -0.46
C VAL A 330 25.38 -7.24 -0.80
N LEU A 331 25.10 -5.94 -0.80
CA LEU A 331 23.86 -5.37 -1.35
C LEU A 331 23.86 -5.65 -2.85
N LYS A 332 23.45 -6.86 -3.23
CA LYS A 332 23.09 -7.16 -4.60
C LYS A 332 21.84 -6.33 -4.90
N SER A 333 21.88 -5.58 -5.99
CA SER A 333 20.80 -4.69 -6.45
C SER A 333 19.43 -5.33 -6.24
N SER A 334 18.58 -4.74 -5.37
CA SER A 334 17.18 -5.14 -5.31
C SER A 334 16.49 -4.62 -6.59
N PRO A 335 15.67 -5.42 -7.28
CA PRO A 335 14.80 -4.90 -8.33
C PRO A 335 13.94 -3.77 -7.77
N GLU A 336 13.50 -2.87 -8.66
CA GLU A 336 12.63 -1.74 -8.31
C GLU A 336 11.45 -2.24 -7.46
N LYS A 337 11.29 -1.64 -6.28
CA LYS A 337 10.20 -2.00 -5.38
C LYS A 337 8.88 -1.58 -6.01
N ARG A 338 7.89 -2.48 -5.95
CA ARG A 338 6.50 -2.10 -6.22
C ARG A 338 6.06 -1.06 -5.18
N VAL A 339 5.49 0.03 -5.65
CA VAL A 339 4.74 0.98 -4.85
C VAL A 339 3.29 0.89 -5.31
N ILE A 340 2.46 0.22 -4.52
CA ILE A 340 1.06 -0.07 -4.85
C ILE A 340 0.18 0.91 -4.06
N GLY A 341 -0.50 1.83 -4.74
CA GLY A 341 -1.43 2.76 -4.08
C GLY A 341 -2.85 2.22 -4.12
N TYR A 342 -3.47 1.98 -2.97
CA TYR A 342 -4.92 1.78 -2.94
C TYR A 342 -5.64 3.12 -3.01
N TYR A 343 -6.72 3.17 -3.77
CA TYR A 343 -7.62 4.32 -3.90
C TYR A 343 -9.04 3.87 -3.55
N SER A 344 -9.61 4.51 -2.53
CA SER A 344 -10.83 4.05 -1.86
C SER A 344 -12.09 4.62 -2.51
N GLU A 345 -13.16 3.83 -2.49
CA GLU A 345 -14.50 4.24 -2.86
C GLU A 345 -15.15 5.19 -1.83
N ASN A 346 -14.65 5.16 -0.59
CA ASN A 346 -15.26 5.84 0.55
C ASN A 346 -14.71 7.26 0.82
N GLU A 347 -13.60 7.64 0.18
CA GLU A 347 -13.04 8.98 0.37
C GLU A 347 -13.61 10.01 -0.61
N TYR A 348 -13.59 11.28 -0.20
CA TYR A 348 -14.07 12.39 -1.03
C TYR A 348 -12.97 13.04 -1.87
N THR A 349 -11.70 12.77 -1.56
CA THR A 349 -10.57 13.32 -2.28
C THR A 349 -10.37 12.56 -3.58
N GLU A 350 -10.16 13.30 -4.67
CA GLU A 350 -9.87 12.71 -5.97
C GLU A 350 -8.37 12.45 -6.12
N ILE A 351 -8.00 11.30 -6.66
CA ILE A 351 -6.60 10.99 -6.98
C ILE A 351 -6.07 11.89 -8.10
N THR A 352 -4.83 12.33 -7.99
CA THR A 352 -4.18 13.25 -8.94
C THR A 352 -3.18 12.53 -9.84
N THR A 353 -2.94 13.08 -11.03
CA THR A 353 -1.89 12.60 -11.95
C THR A 353 -0.51 12.61 -11.28
N ASP A 354 -0.22 13.63 -10.45
CA ASP A 354 1.02 13.73 -9.68
C ASP A 354 1.19 12.54 -8.71
N GLN A 355 0.12 12.13 -8.02
CA GLN A 355 0.15 10.93 -7.18
C GLN A 355 0.37 9.67 -8.01
N LEU A 356 -0.34 9.51 -9.12
CA LEU A 356 -0.24 8.33 -10.00
C LEU A 356 1.17 8.16 -10.61
N GLN A 357 1.87 9.25 -10.94
CA GLN A 357 3.25 9.20 -11.43
C GLN A 357 4.25 8.65 -10.41
N LYS A 358 3.87 8.57 -9.14
CA LYS A 358 4.71 8.07 -8.05
C LYS A 358 4.46 6.60 -7.71
N LEU A 359 3.48 5.99 -8.38
CA LEU A 359 3.06 4.62 -8.15
C LEU A 359 3.48 3.74 -9.32
N THR A 360 3.77 2.49 -9.00
CA THR A 360 3.96 1.42 -9.98
C THR A 360 2.63 0.72 -10.29
N HIS A 361 1.75 0.66 -9.29
CA HIS A 361 0.42 0.06 -9.39
C HIS A 361 -0.56 0.95 -8.64
N VAL A 362 -1.78 1.05 -9.15
CA VAL A 362 -2.90 1.66 -8.45
C VAL A 362 -4.05 0.67 -8.40
N VAL A 363 -4.62 0.45 -7.22
CA VAL A 363 -5.70 -0.50 -6.99
C VAL A 363 -6.94 0.28 -6.58
N PHE A 364 -8.00 0.23 -7.39
CA PHE A 364 -9.29 0.78 -7.02
C PHE A 364 -10.01 -0.18 -6.06
N ALA A 365 -10.30 0.27 -4.85
CA ALA A 365 -10.93 -0.51 -3.79
C ALA A 365 -12.23 0.17 -3.32
N TYR A 366 -13.40 -0.47 -3.34
CA TYR A 366 -13.68 -1.84 -3.77
C TYR A 366 -14.71 -1.87 -4.89
N ILE A 367 -14.70 -2.97 -5.64
CA ILE A 367 -15.78 -3.33 -6.56
C ILE A 367 -16.75 -4.22 -5.80
N GLN A 368 -18.05 -3.90 -5.89
CA GLN A 368 -19.10 -4.68 -5.24
C GLN A 368 -19.21 -6.04 -5.92
N MET A 369 -19.19 -7.09 -5.10
CA MET A 369 -19.42 -8.48 -5.52
C MET A 369 -20.74 -8.97 -4.93
N ASN A 370 -21.69 -9.25 -5.81
CA ASN A 370 -23.02 -9.74 -5.44
C ASN A 370 -23.01 -11.24 -5.15
N SER A 371 -24.08 -11.74 -4.53
CA SER A 371 -24.20 -13.16 -4.12
C SER A 371 -24.28 -14.15 -5.28
N ASP A 372 -24.59 -13.67 -6.49
CA ASP A 372 -24.56 -14.44 -7.74
C ASP A 372 -23.18 -14.41 -8.44
N GLY A 373 -22.21 -13.70 -7.85
CA GLY A 373 -20.87 -13.50 -8.37
C GLY A 373 -20.76 -12.43 -9.46
N SER A 374 -21.81 -11.66 -9.73
CA SER A 374 -21.72 -10.47 -10.59
C SER A 374 -20.91 -9.36 -9.90
N LEU A 375 -20.21 -8.57 -10.72
CA LEU A 375 -19.38 -7.46 -10.28
C LEU A 375 -19.91 -6.14 -10.83
N GLU A 376 -20.08 -5.16 -9.95
CA GLU A 376 -20.58 -3.83 -10.32
C GLU A 376 -20.02 -2.71 -9.44
N PHE A 377 -20.22 -1.48 -9.90
CA PHE A 377 -19.99 -0.32 -9.06
C PHE A 377 -21.25 -0.11 -8.21
N LYS A 378 -21.08 0.07 -6.91
CA LYS A 378 -22.18 0.27 -5.95
C LYS A 378 -23.13 1.40 -6.33
N ASN A 379 -22.61 2.46 -6.97
CA ASN A 379 -23.38 3.59 -7.48
C ASN A 379 -22.58 4.37 -8.54
N ASP A 380 -23.24 5.37 -9.15
CA ASP A 380 -22.61 6.21 -10.19
C ASP A 380 -21.46 7.07 -9.66
N HIS A 381 -21.46 7.46 -8.39
CA HIS A 381 -20.35 8.21 -7.81
C HIS A 381 -19.06 7.38 -7.81
N ILE A 382 -19.12 6.14 -7.33
CA ILE A 382 -17.97 5.22 -7.28
C ILE A 382 -17.53 4.85 -8.70
N LYS A 383 -18.48 4.63 -9.61
CA LYS A 383 -18.20 4.42 -11.04
C LYS A 383 -17.45 5.60 -11.65
N ASN A 384 -17.89 6.84 -11.40
CA ASN A 384 -17.26 8.04 -11.90
C ASN A 384 -15.84 8.21 -11.34
N ARG A 385 -15.64 7.96 -10.03
CA ARG A 385 -14.31 7.93 -9.40
C ARG A 385 -13.36 6.94 -10.08
N PHE A 386 -13.85 5.73 -10.39
CA PHE A 386 -13.05 4.74 -11.12
C PHE A 386 -12.67 5.24 -12.53
N PHE A 387 -13.62 5.77 -13.29
CA PHE A 387 -13.35 6.22 -14.66
C PHE A 387 -12.43 7.44 -14.71
N ASP A 388 -12.52 8.34 -13.72
CA ASP A 388 -11.58 9.44 -13.55
C ASP A 388 -10.15 8.91 -13.26
N LEU A 389 -10.01 7.99 -12.28
CA LEU A 389 -8.74 7.29 -12.03
C LEU A 389 -8.20 6.64 -13.30
N LYS A 390 -9.04 5.92 -14.05
CA LYS A 390 -8.65 5.25 -15.29
C LYS A 390 -8.14 6.24 -16.35
N ASN A 391 -8.84 7.36 -16.52
CA ASN A 391 -8.45 8.38 -17.50
C ASN A 391 -7.13 9.06 -17.11
N LYS A 392 -6.94 9.36 -15.83
CA LYS A 392 -5.67 9.90 -15.30
C LYS A 392 -4.53 8.87 -15.38
N SER A 393 -4.81 7.59 -15.14
CA SER A 393 -3.81 6.52 -15.28
C SER A 393 -3.33 6.42 -16.73
N LYS A 394 -4.25 6.48 -17.70
CA LYS A 394 -3.91 6.52 -19.13
C LYS A 394 -3.10 7.75 -19.51
N SER A 395 -3.37 8.92 -18.92
CA SER A 395 -2.57 10.11 -19.20
C SER A 395 -1.15 9.96 -18.66
N VAL A 396 -0.96 9.43 -17.45
CA VAL A 396 0.39 9.11 -16.92
C VAL A 396 1.18 8.19 -17.85
N SER A 397 0.54 7.16 -18.41
CA SER A 397 1.18 6.25 -19.36
C SER A 397 1.46 6.91 -20.74
N LYS A 398 0.71 7.97 -21.12
CA LYS A 398 0.81 8.66 -22.43
C LYS A 398 1.68 9.93 -22.41
N THR A 399 1.71 10.68 -21.32
CA THR A 399 2.32 12.01 -21.19
C THR A 399 3.85 12.01 -21.36
N MET A 400 4.48 10.84 -21.52
CA MET A 400 5.89 10.74 -21.93
C MET A 400 6.13 10.58 -23.44
N VAL A 401 5.09 10.51 -24.27
CA VAL A 401 5.23 10.47 -25.74
C VAL A 401 5.05 11.86 -26.37
N SER A 402 4.75 12.90 -25.58
CA SER A 402 4.43 14.24 -26.11
C SER A 402 4.90 15.36 -25.19
N PHE A 403 6.19 15.67 -25.23
CA PHE A 403 6.66 17.05 -25.02
C PHE A 403 7.73 17.35 -26.08
N GLY A 404 7.23 17.58 -27.29
CA GLY A 404 8.02 17.95 -28.45
C GLY A 404 7.19 18.75 -29.44
N ALA A 405 6.41 19.71 -28.98
CA ALA A 405 5.83 20.79 -29.80
C ALA A 405 4.94 21.69 -28.93
N GLU A 406 5.53 22.60 -28.15
CA GLU A 406 4.78 23.81 -27.73
C GLU A 406 5.72 24.96 -27.32
N GLU A 407 6.92 24.66 -26.78
CA GLU A 407 7.91 25.72 -26.50
C GLU A 407 8.86 26.06 -27.67
N SER A 408 8.79 25.32 -28.78
CA SER A 408 9.61 25.62 -29.97
C SER A 408 8.97 26.64 -30.91
N SER A 409 7.66 26.94 -30.80
CA SER A 409 6.98 27.86 -31.72
C SER A 409 7.54 29.29 -31.63
N SER A 410 7.72 29.82 -30.41
CA SER A 410 8.21 31.19 -30.22
C SER A 410 9.68 31.35 -30.63
N TYR A 411 10.49 30.29 -30.48
CA TYR A 411 11.90 30.30 -30.85
C TYR A 411 12.09 30.09 -32.37
N PHE A 412 11.27 29.25 -33.00
CA PHE A 412 11.31 29.03 -34.46
C PHE A 412 10.84 30.27 -35.22
N ASP A 413 9.81 30.97 -34.73
CA ASP A 413 9.34 32.25 -35.29
C ASP A 413 10.39 33.36 -35.15
N MET A 414 11.16 33.35 -34.06
CA MET A 414 12.25 34.33 -33.85
C MET A 414 13.44 34.07 -34.77
N VAL A 415 13.79 32.79 -35.00
CA VAL A 415 14.87 32.37 -35.91
C VAL A 415 14.49 32.60 -37.37
N LEU A 416 13.25 32.35 -37.77
CA LEU A 416 12.76 32.66 -39.13
C LEU A 416 12.78 34.17 -39.40
N LYS A 417 12.37 35.01 -38.45
CA LYS A 417 12.48 36.48 -38.57
C LYS A 417 13.93 36.99 -38.65
N GLN A 418 14.89 36.30 -38.03
CA GLN A 418 16.32 36.62 -38.16
C GLN A 418 16.89 36.18 -39.51
N LEU A 419 16.45 35.03 -40.04
CA LEU A 419 16.88 34.54 -41.35
C LEU A 419 16.32 35.38 -42.50
N GLU A 420 15.08 35.87 -42.40
CA GLU A 420 14.48 36.79 -43.38
C GLU A 420 15.19 38.16 -43.40
N LYS A 421 15.64 38.68 -42.24
CA LYS A 421 16.45 39.91 -42.18
C LYS A 421 17.85 39.76 -42.79
N SER A 422 18.38 38.55 -42.86
CA SER A 422 19.71 38.27 -43.43
C SER A 422 19.71 38.03 -44.95
N ARG A 423 18.52 37.88 -45.55
CA ARG A 423 18.33 37.68 -47.01
C ARG A 423 17.90 38.95 -47.76
N GLY A 424 17.85 40.10 -47.09
CA GLY A 424 17.49 41.40 -47.65
C GLY A 424 18.59 42.46 -47.53
N ARG A 425 19.86 42.09 -47.77
CA ARG A 425 20.98 43.02 -47.97
C ARG A 425 21.93 42.50 -49.04
#